data_AF-A0A1I1Q6I5-F1
#
_entry.id   AF-A0A1I1Q6I5-F1
#
_cell.length_a   1.000
_cell.length_b   1.000
_cell.length_c   1.000
_cell.angle_alpha   90.00
_cell.angle_beta   90.00
_cell.angle_gamma   90.00
#
_symmetry.space_group_name_H-M   'P 1'
#
loop_
_entity.id
_entity.type
_entity.pdbx_description
1 polymer ?
#
loop_
_entity_poly.entity_id
_entity_poly.type
_entity_poly.pdbx_seq_one_letter_code
_entity_poly.pdbx_strand_id
1 'polypeptide(L)' 'MEETRPGGVVWTPPGVKHWHVASPTSAMTHMAIQEQQEGKVVEWMEKVSDEQYGR' A
#
# COMPACT_ATOMS: atom_id res chain seq x y z
N MET A 1 -2.73 -9.85 -5.33
CA MET A 1 -1.80 -9.44 -4.26
C MET A 1 -0.40 -9.75 -4.75
N GLU A 2 0.52 -8.81 -4.66
CA GLU A 2 1.92 -9.00 -5.06
C GLU A 2 2.79 -9.01 -3.81
N GLU A 3 3.67 -10.00 -3.69
CA GLU A 3 4.61 -10.09 -2.58
C GLU A 3 5.84 -9.22 -2.86
N THR A 4 6.17 -8.34 -1.93
CA THR A 4 7.37 -7.51 -1.99
C THR A 4 8.43 -8.02 -1.01
N ARG A 5 9.70 -7.87 -1.39
CA ARG A 5 10.85 -8.26 -0.56
C ARG A 5 11.75 -7.05 -0.34
N PRO A 6 12.61 -7.06 0.71
CA PRO A 6 13.58 -5.99 0.91
C PRO A 6 14.40 -5.71 -0.36
N GLY A 7 14.45 -4.44 -0.77
CA GLY A 7 15.08 -4.01 -2.03
C GLY A 7 14.13 -3.96 -3.24
N GLY A 8 12.91 -4.48 -3.12
CA GLY A 8 11.88 -4.33 -4.15
C GLY A 8 11.37 -2.90 -4.27
N VAL A 9 10.92 -2.53 -5.47
CA VAL A 9 10.31 -1.23 -5.78
C VAL A 9 8.89 -1.48 -6.27
N VAL A 10 7.93 -0.78 -5.67
CA VAL A 10 6.53 -0.77 -6.11
C VAL A 10 6.22 0.62 -6.64
N TRP A 11 5.70 0.69 -7.86
CA TRP A 11 5.16 1.92 -8.44
C TRP A 11 3.64 1.82 -8.52
N THR A 12 2.97 2.79 -7.91
CA THR A 12 1.52 2.93 -8.02
C THR A 12 1.19 4.12 -8.91
N PRO A 13 0.54 3.92 -10.07
CA PRO A 13 0.16 5.04 -10.92
C PRO A 13 -0.83 6.01 -10.23
N PRO A 14 -0.85 7.30 -10.62
CA PRO A 14 -1.78 8.27 -10.06
C PRO A 14 -3.25 7.81 -10.14
N GLY A 15 -4.00 8.01 -9.06
CA GLY A 15 -5.43 7.66 -8.98
C GLY A 15 -5.74 6.16 -8.83
N VAL A 16 -4.73 5.28 -8.80
CA VAL A 16 -4.96 3.84 -8.60
C VAL A 16 -5.24 3.55 -7.12
N LYS A 17 -6.43 3.03 -6.84
CA LYS A 17 -6.79 2.50 -5.51
C LYS A 17 -5.90 1.31 -5.19
N HIS A 18 -5.23 1.37 -4.04
CA HIS A 18 -4.30 0.35 -3.60
C HIS A 18 -4.21 0.31 -2.08
N TRP A 19 -3.57 -0.75 -1.57
CA TRP A 19 -3.23 -0.93 -0.17
C TRP A 19 -1.93 -1.77 -0.11
N HIS A 20 -1.18 -1.63 0.97
CA HIS A 20 0.03 -2.40 1.24
C HIS A 20 0.02 -2.80 2.71
N VAL A 21 0.51 -4.02 2.98
CA VAL A 21 0.37 -4.66 4.28
C VAL A 21 1.58 -5.54 4.57
N ALA A 22 1.80 -5.83 5.85
CA ALA A 22 2.66 -6.92 6.26
C ALA A 22 2.01 -8.28 6.01
N SER A 23 2.82 -9.32 5.81
CA SER A 23 2.31 -10.70 5.82
C SER A 23 1.69 -11.05 7.18
N PRO A 24 0.80 -12.07 7.27
CA PRO A 24 0.19 -12.46 8.54
C PRO A 24 1.19 -12.88 9.62
N THR A 25 2.39 -13.32 9.22
CA THR A 25 3.39 -13.95 10.10
C THR A 25 4.67 -13.12 10.27
N SER A 26 4.83 -12.00 9.57
CA SER A 26 6.08 -11.23 9.58
C SER A 26 5.81 -9.75 9.31
N ALA A 27 6.46 -8.90 10.12
CA ALA A 27 6.40 -7.45 9.97
C ALA A 27 7.10 -6.99 8.68
N MET A 28 6.70 -5.81 8.18
CA MET A 28 7.26 -5.19 6.99
C MET A 28 7.53 -3.70 7.26
N THR A 29 8.65 -3.20 6.76
CA THR A 29 9.00 -1.78 6.75
C THR A 29 9.30 -1.37 5.32
N HIS A 30 8.81 -0.21 4.91
CA HIS A 30 9.14 0.38 3.62
C HIS A 30 9.24 1.91 3.73
N MET A 31 9.88 2.52 2.74
CA MET A 31 9.81 3.96 2.53
C MET A 31 8.67 4.26 1.56
N ALA A 32 7.81 5.22 1.91
CA ALA A 32 6.77 5.74 1.03
C ALA A 32 7.20 7.11 0.52
N ILE A 33 7.26 7.27 -0.80
CA ILE A 33 7.59 8.53 -1.47
C ILE A 33 6.42 8.87 -2.38
N GLN A 34 5.86 10.07 -2.21
CA GLN A 34 4.66 10.51 -2.90
C GLN A 34 4.69 12.02 -3.10
N GLU A 35 4.25 12.46 -4.27
CA GLU A 35 4.12 13.87 -4.59
C GLU A 35 2.81 14.43 -4.02
N GLN A 36 2.77 15.74 -3.79
CA GLN A 36 1.57 16.42 -3.32
C GLN A 36 0.82 17.03 -4.51
N GLN A 37 -0.50 16.80 -4.57
CA GLN A 37 -1.41 17.43 -5.51
C GLN A 37 -2.49 18.17 -4.71
N GLU A 38 -2.69 19.47 -4.99
CA GLU A 38 -3.69 20.31 -4.32
C GLU A 38 -3.62 20.26 -2.78
N GLY A 39 -2.41 20.24 -2.24
CA GLY A 39 -2.21 20.19 -0.79
C GLY A 39 -2.40 18.80 -0.16
N LYS A 40 -2.72 17.77 -0.95
CA LYS A 40 -2.96 16.39 -0.47
C LYS A 40 -1.98 15.40 -1.11
N VAL A 41 -1.67 14.34 -0.39
CA VAL A 41 -0.83 13.22 -0.88
C VAL A 41 -1.60 11.90 -0.95
N VAL A 42 -2.81 11.86 -0.40
CA VAL A 42 -3.64 10.66 -0.31
C VAL A 42 -5.11 11.03 -0.20
N GLU A 43 -5.97 10.21 -0.78
CA GLU A 43 -7.40 10.16 -0.50
C GLU A 43 -7.70 8.81 0.19
N TRP A 44 -8.09 8.87 1.46
CA TRP A 44 -8.40 7.65 2.23
C TRP A 44 -9.80 7.14 1.87
N MET A 45 -9.89 5.82 1.70
CA MET A 45 -11.13 5.12 1.38
C MET A 45 -11.53 4.15 2.52
N GLU A 46 -12.33 3.13 2.20
CA GLU A 46 -12.74 2.13 3.18
C GLU A 46 -11.57 1.27 3.68
N LYS A 47 -11.76 0.66 4.85
CA LYS A 47 -10.83 -0.34 5.38
C LYS A 47 -10.84 -1.59 4.50
N VAL A 48 -9.66 -2.17 4.30
CA VAL A 48 -9.53 -3.52 3.75
C VAL A 48 -10.24 -4.50 4.69
N SER A 49 -11.18 -5.29 4.17
CA SER A 49 -11.87 -6.31 4.96
C SER A 49 -10.98 -7.51 5.24
N ASP A 50 -11.33 -8.32 6.24
CA ASP A 50 -10.64 -9.59 6.48
C ASP A 50 -10.70 -10.50 5.25
N GLU A 51 -11.84 -10.54 4.55
CA GLU A 51 -11.99 -11.29 3.28
C GLU A 51 -11.01 -10.80 2.19
N GLN A 52 -10.87 -9.48 2.01
CA GLN A 52 -9.92 -8.91 1.04
C GLN A 52 -8.46 -9.17 1.42
N TYR A 53 -8.17 -9.22 2.72
CA TYR A 53 -6.86 -9.60 3.22
C TYR A 53 -6.57 -11.10 3.06
N GLY A 54 -7.61 -11.92 2.89
CA GLY A 54 -7.51 -13.39 2.84
C GLY A 54 -7.49 -14.03 4.23
N ARG A 55 -8.19 -13.42 5.20
CA ARG A 55 -8.50 -13.96 6.52
C ARG A 55 -9.85 -14.67 6.54
#